data_AF-A0A7X7HYK7-F1
#
_entry.id   AF-A0A7X7HYK7-F1
#
_cell.length_a   1.000
_cell.length_b   1.000
_cell.length_c   1.000
_cell.angle_alpha   90.00
_cell.angle_beta   90.00
_cell.angle_gamma   90.00
#
_symmetry.space_group_name_H-M   'P 1'
#
loop_
_entity.id
_entity.type
_entity.pdbx_description
1 polymer ?
#
loop_
_entity_poly.entity_id
_entity_poly.type
_entity_poly.pdbx_seq_one_letter_code
_entity_poly.pdbx_strand_id
1 'polypeptide(L)'
;MIWWLYNLVFPVAFAFLLPHFLLRMLRRGGYARDFAQRVGWYAPAEAARLAAPGRPIWIQAVSVGELAVAFSFMDELRHRRPATRFVLTTNTSTGHALALKRIAPPDVTLYFPMDVPWVVPRALRRIRPAAIVLVENELWPNLIRYAARQGIPTIMINGRISEHSFRGYRRIRFLTRRLLPQLHWFCVQSAGDRDRLLALGAPAEKIEVTGSAKYDIGATPPTSEVRARAVLANIGVKTGDPVLVGGSTWSGEEDVLLDIAQKVRASHPRLMLVLVPRHAERREDVLAAIRQRGMSAILRSQFPDHAPPPVQRPDVLLVDTTGELRGFYAAAHVVFVGKSLTQVGGQNPIEPAKDGKPVVVGPHMENFPEITRDFQDARAWRQVRDAAELQEVILRLLGDCEERARLGKAAAELVARKAGATRGMALRVLESSVWE
;
A
#
# COMPACT_ATOMS: atom_id res chain seq x y z
N MET A 1 -1.85 33.02 -21.06
CA MET A 1 -3.32 33.04 -20.89
C MET A 1 -3.86 31.84 -20.11
N ILE A 2 -3.68 30.59 -20.55
CA ILE A 2 -4.26 29.39 -19.90
C ILE A 2 -4.00 29.25 -18.39
N TRP A 3 -2.80 29.63 -17.95
CA TRP A 3 -2.41 29.52 -16.55
C TRP A 3 -3.02 30.58 -15.65
N TRP A 4 -3.37 31.74 -16.22
CA TRP A 4 -4.15 32.75 -15.52
C TRP A 4 -5.55 32.22 -15.23
N LEU A 5 -6.16 31.51 -16.17
CA LEU A 5 -7.45 30.85 -15.96
C LEU A 5 -7.36 29.81 -14.83
N TYR A 6 -6.33 28.96 -14.83
CA TYR A 6 -6.10 28.04 -13.71
C TYR A 6 -5.97 28.78 -12.37
N ASN A 7 -5.14 29.84 -12.32
CA ASN A 7 -4.90 30.63 -11.11
C ASN A 7 -6.12 31.45 -10.66
N LEU A 8 -7.08 31.70 -11.54
CA LEU A 8 -8.35 32.35 -11.21
C LEU A 8 -9.37 31.31 -10.71
N VAL A 9 -9.52 30.20 -11.44
CA VAL A 9 -10.52 29.16 -11.15
C VAL A 9 -10.16 28.37 -9.89
N PHE A 10 -8.89 28.04 -9.67
CA PHE A 10 -8.47 27.19 -8.54
C PHE A 10 -8.79 27.82 -7.17
N PRO A 11 -8.42 29.08 -6.86
CA PRO A 11 -8.77 29.70 -5.59
C PRO A 11 -10.28 29.85 -5.39
N VAL A 12 -11.02 30.14 -6.47
CA VAL A 12 -12.49 30.25 -6.42
C VAL A 12 -13.11 28.90 -6.11
N ALA A 13 -12.75 27.84 -6.85
CA ALA A 13 -13.20 26.48 -6.59
C ALA A 13 -12.81 26.01 -5.18
N PHE A 14 -11.59 26.32 -4.74
CA PHE A 14 -11.13 26.01 -3.39
C PHE A 14 -11.94 26.75 -2.32
N ALA A 15 -12.25 28.03 -2.52
CA ALA A 15 -13.08 28.82 -1.61
C ALA A 15 -14.50 28.26 -1.49
N PHE A 16 -15.11 27.80 -2.60
CA PHE A 16 -16.42 27.13 -2.58
C PHE A 16 -16.38 25.77 -1.87
N LEU A 17 -15.28 25.03 -1.98
CA LEU A 17 -15.09 23.75 -1.30
C LEU A 17 -14.62 23.92 0.16
N LEU A 18 -14.17 25.12 0.54
CA LEU A 18 -13.59 25.41 1.84
C LEU A 18 -14.55 25.07 2.99
N PRO A 19 -15.86 25.42 2.98
CA PRO A 19 -16.78 25.05 4.05
C PRO A 19 -16.89 23.54 4.26
N HIS A 20 -16.95 22.77 3.16
CA HIS A 20 -16.96 21.31 3.21
C HIS A 20 -15.66 20.76 3.81
N PHE A 21 -14.51 21.29 3.39
CA PHE A 21 -13.22 20.91 3.96
C PHE A 21 -13.11 21.29 5.44
N LEU A 22 -13.50 22.50 5.83
CA LEU A 22 -13.52 22.98 7.21
C LEU A 22 -14.40 22.09 8.10
N LEU A 23 -15.61 21.72 7.67
CA LEU A 23 -16.48 20.78 8.39
C LEU A 23 -15.82 19.41 8.57
N ARG A 24 -15.20 18.88 7.51
CA ARG A 24 -14.49 17.60 7.56
C ARG A 24 -13.24 17.66 8.45
N MET A 25 -12.59 18.82 8.49
CA MET A 25 -11.42 19.10 9.33
C MET A 25 -11.79 19.22 10.81
N LEU A 26 -12.88 19.93 11.14
CA LEU A 26 -13.39 20.05 12.50
C LEU A 26 -13.73 18.66 13.08
N ARG A 27 -14.34 17.78 12.28
CA ARG A 27 -14.66 16.40 12.70
C ARG A 27 -13.43 15.51 12.94
N ARG A 28 -12.28 15.81 12.32
CA ARG A 28 -11.07 14.97 12.38
C ARG A 28 -10.05 15.43 13.43
N GLY A 29 -10.17 16.66 13.93
CA GLY A 29 -9.25 17.24 14.90
C GLY A 29 -7.84 17.50 14.35
N GLY A 30 -7.04 18.29 15.09
CA GLY A 30 -5.61 18.51 14.83
C GLY A 30 -5.23 19.35 13.60
N TYR A 31 -6.20 19.81 12.80
CA TYR A 31 -5.90 20.48 11.52
C TYR A 31 -5.48 21.95 11.64
N ALA A 32 -5.92 22.67 12.69
CA ALA A 32 -5.49 24.05 12.91
C ALA A 32 -3.98 24.14 13.21
N ARG A 33 -3.42 23.06 13.76
CA ARG A 33 -1.99 22.92 14.03
C ARG A 33 -1.24 22.90 12.70
N ASP A 34 -0.29 23.82 12.57
CA ASP A 34 0.60 23.95 11.42
C ASP A 34 -0.08 24.31 10.07
N PHE A 35 -1.31 24.82 10.09
CA PHE A 35 -2.01 25.28 8.89
C PHE A 35 -1.24 26.34 8.10
N ALA A 36 -0.46 27.17 8.80
CA ALA A 36 0.42 28.18 8.23
C ALA A 36 1.40 27.60 7.18
N GLN A 37 1.79 26.33 7.30
CA GLN A 37 2.65 25.65 6.33
C GLN A 37 2.02 25.62 4.93
N ARG A 38 0.69 25.55 4.82
CA ARG A 38 -0.05 25.53 3.55
C ARG A 38 -0.03 26.86 2.81
N VAL A 39 0.23 27.96 3.51
CA VAL A 39 0.46 29.29 2.91
C VAL A 39 1.96 29.60 2.78
N GLY A 40 2.83 28.61 3.03
CA GLY A 40 4.28 28.75 2.92
C GLY A 40 4.92 29.47 4.12
N TRP A 41 4.25 29.46 5.28
CA TRP A 41 4.79 29.97 6.54
C TRP A 41 5.19 28.80 7.44
N TYR A 42 6.46 28.78 7.85
CA TYR A 42 7.05 27.69 8.60
C TYR A 42 7.51 28.23 9.96
N ALA A 43 7.26 27.47 11.02
CA ALA A 43 7.67 27.85 12.37
C ALA A 43 9.20 27.92 12.48
N PRO A 44 9.78 28.71 13.42
CA PRO A 44 11.23 28.91 13.50
C PRO A 44 12.06 27.62 13.51
N ALA A 45 11.61 26.58 14.22
CA ALA A 45 12.28 25.28 14.27
C ALA A 45 12.28 24.56 12.91
N GLU A 46 11.16 24.60 12.18
CA GLU A 46 11.05 24.03 10.83
C GLU A 46 11.90 24.83 9.84
N ALA A 47 11.83 26.14 9.93
CA ALA A 47 12.63 27.09 9.15
C ALA A 47 14.13 26.85 9.34
N ALA A 48 14.59 26.57 10.56
CA ALA A 48 15.97 26.22 10.86
C ALA A 48 16.37 24.89 10.22
N ARG A 49 15.52 23.85 10.33
CA ARG A 49 15.77 22.54 9.69
C ARG A 49 15.82 22.65 8.17
N LEU A 50 14.90 23.41 7.55
CA LEU A 50 14.91 23.68 6.11
C LEU A 50 16.15 24.47 5.66
N ALA A 51 16.73 25.29 6.54
CA ALA A 51 17.94 26.06 6.26
C ALA A 51 19.25 25.28 6.47
N ALA A 52 19.20 24.06 7.03
CA ALA A 52 20.41 23.26 7.23
C ALA A 52 21.12 22.96 5.89
N PRO A 53 22.45 22.75 5.88
CA PRO A 53 23.22 22.54 4.66
C PRO A 53 22.71 21.41 3.77
N GLY A 54 22.90 21.56 2.45
CA GLY A 54 22.43 20.62 1.43
C GLY A 54 21.01 20.90 0.96
N ARG A 55 20.71 20.45 -0.26
CA ARG A 55 19.38 20.57 -0.87
C ARG A 55 18.60 19.27 -0.67
N PRO A 56 17.42 19.28 -0.03
CA PRO A 56 16.66 18.05 0.21
C PRO A 56 15.95 17.57 -1.05
N ILE A 57 15.59 16.29 -1.10
CA ILE A 57 14.56 15.80 -2.03
C ILE A 57 13.19 16.09 -1.42
N TRP A 58 12.35 16.83 -2.14
CA TRP A 58 10.99 17.13 -1.70
C TRP A 58 10.02 16.07 -2.24
N ILE A 59 9.47 15.24 -1.36
CA ILE A 59 8.50 14.19 -1.68
C ILE A 59 7.10 14.64 -1.28
N GLN A 60 6.13 14.49 -2.19
CA GLN A 60 4.72 14.76 -1.93
C GLN A 60 3.92 13.45 -1.96
N ALA A 61 3.23 13.15 -0.84
CA ALA A 61 2.35 11.99 -0.69
C ALA A 61 1.05 12.37 0.04
N VAL A 62 -0.09 12.22 -0.61
CA VAL A 62 -1.42 12.65 -0.14
C VAL A 62 -2.08 11.62 0.76
N SER A 63 -1.95 10.33 0.42
CA SER A 63 -2.65 9.24 1.08
C SER A 63 -1.73 8.35 1.93
N VAL A 64 -2.33 7.51 2.79
CA VAL A 64 -1.58 6.51 3.59
C VAL A 64 -0.89 5.49 2.69
N GLY A 65 -1.50 5.13 1.55
CA GLY A 65 -0.89 4.23 0.57
C GLY A 65 0.34 4.85 -0.10
N GLU A 66 0.23 6.12 -0.52
CA GLU A 66 1.35 6.87 -1.09
C GLU A 66 2.48 7.08 -0.07
N LEU A 67 2.15 7.28 1.21
CA LEU A 67 3.17 7.37 2.26
C LEU A 67 3.99 6.08 2.38
N ALA A 68 3.38 4.91 2.25
CA ALA A 68 4.12 3.65 2.26
C ALA A 68 5.13 3.58 1.09
N VAL A 69 4.72 4.02 -0.10
CA VAL A 69 5.59 4.12 -1.29
C VAL A 69 6.70 5.15 -1.05
N ALA A 70 6.36 6.33 -0.54
CA ALA A 70 7.31 7.38 -0.22
C ALA A 70 8.38 6.89 0.76
N PHE A 71 7.98 6.20 1.83
CA PHE A 71 8.93 5.68 2.80
C PHE A 71 9.85 4.60 2.24
N SER A 72 9.30 3.65 1.47
CA SER A 72 10.13 2.63 0.81
C SER A 72 11.15 3.26 -0.14
N PHE A 73 10.72 4.28 -0.89
CA PHE A 73 11.60 5.07 -1.76
C PHE A 73 12.67 5.85 -0.99
N MET A 74 12.32 6.48 0.13
CA MET A 74 13.27 7.17 1.00
C MET A 74 14.33 6.22 1.58
N ASP A 75 13.92 5.04 2.02
CA ASP A 75 14.82 4.03 2.57
C ASP A 75 15.79 3.52 1.49
N GLU A 76 15.31 3.23 0.28
CA GLU A 76 16.13 2.80 -0.85
C GLU A 76 17.14 3.89 -1.27
N LEU A 77 16.70 5.15 -1.35
CA LEU A 77 17.60 6.26 -1.67
C LEU A 77 18.64 6.48 -0.58
N ARG A 78 18.25 6.40 0.70
CA ARG A 78 19.17 6.55 1.83
C ARG A 78 20.17 5.41 1.90
N HIS A 79 19.76 4.18 1.57
CA HIS A 79 20.67 3.05 1.47
C HIS A 79 21.78 3.30 0.43
N ARG A 80 21.44 3.94 -0.69
CA ARG A 80 22.39 4.30 -1.75
C ARG A 80 23.21 5.56 -1.46
N ARG A 81 22.60 6.53 -0.80
CA ARG A 81 23.17 7.86 -0.49
C ARG A 81 22.80 8.24 0.95
N PRO A 82 23.58 7.82 1.96
CA PRO A 82 23.23 8.01 3.38
C PRO A 82 23.02 9.47 3.81
N ALA A 83 23.69 10.41 3.14
CA ALA A 83 23.57 11.85 3.41
C ALA A 83 22.31 12.51 2.82
N THR A 84 21.46 11.76 2.10
CA THR A 84 20.24 12.30 1.48
C THR A 84 19.27 12.78 2.55
N ARG A 85 18.87 14.05 2.42
CA ARG A 85 17.86 14.68 3.26
C ARG A 85 16.53 14.75 2.52
N PHE A 86 15.43 14.60 3.25
CA PHE A 86 14.09 14.65 2.68
C PHE A 86 13.22 15.72 3.32
N VAL A 87 12.37 16.31 2.50
CA VAL A 87 11.19 17.05 2.96
C VAL A 87 9.97 16.29 2.47
N LEU A 88 9.20 15.73 3.39
CA LEU A 88 7.99 14.99 3.09
C LEU A 88 6.77 15.87 3.36
N THR A 89 5.98 16.15 2.32
CA THR A 89 4.71 16.86 2.47
C THR A 89 3.53 15.92 2.38
N THR A 90 2.50 16.22 3.15
CA THR A 90 1.22 15.50 3.16
C THR A 90 0.04 16.46 3.09
N ASN A 91 -1.13 15.97 2.68
CA ASN A 91 -2.35 16.79 2.59
C ASN A 91 -3.34 16.53 3.71
N THR A 92 -3.28 15.39 4.40
CA THR A 92 -4.27 15.00 5.41
C THR A 92 -3.63 14.98 6.80
N SER A 93 -4.39 15.31 7.84
CA SER A 93 -3.90 15.24 9.23
C SER A 93 -3.51 13.81 9.63
N THR A 94 -4.23 12.80 9.12
CA THR A 94 -3.89 11.39 9.31
C THR A 94 -2.55 11.03 8.67
N GLY A 95 -2.33 11.44 7.42
CA GLY A 95 -1.07 11.22 6.73
C GLY A 95 0.09 11.95 7.43
N HIS A 96 -0.14 13.19 7.84
CA HIS A 96 0.83 13.99 8.58
C HIS A 96 1.21 13.35 9.92
N ALA A 97 0.23 12.89 10.71
CA ALA A 97 0.48 12.20 11.98
C ALA A 97 1.25 10.88 11.79
N LEU A 98 0.96 10.13 10.71
CA LEU A 98 1.71 8.93 10.37
C LEU A 98 3.16 9.25 9.96
N ALA A 99 3.36 10.30 9.18
CA ALA A 99 4.68 10.79 8.78
C ALA A 99 5.51 11.21 9.99
N LEU A 100 4.94 11.97 10.94
CA LEU A 100 5.62 12.38 12.17
C LEU A 100 6.08 11.20 13.05
N LYS A 101 5.44 10.03 12.96
CA LYS A 101 5.86 8.83 13.71
C LYS A 101 7.12 8.18 13.13
N ARG A 102 7.40 8.39 11.84
CA ARG A 102 8.52 7.74 11.12
C ARG A 102 9.66 8.69 10.78
N ILE A 103 9.34 9.93 10.45
CA ILE A 103 10.31 10.93 10.01
C ILE A 103 10.99 11.56 11.22
N ALA A 104 12.32 11.47 11.23
CA ALA A 104 13.18 12.05 12.26
C ALA A 104 14.18 13.03 11.64
N PRO A 105 14.77 13.95 12.42
CA PRO A 105 15.87 14.79 11.93
C PRO A 105 16.99 13.93 11.29
N PRO A 106 17.59 14.37 10.16
CA PRO A 106 17.54 15.71 9.57
C PRO A 106 16.37 15.95 8.58
N ASP A 107 15.47 14.99 8.42
CA ASP A 107 14.31 15.12 7.54
C ASP A 107 13.22 16.00 8.17
N VAL A 108 12.35 16.55 7.33
CA VAL A 108 11.26 17.43 7.75
C VAL A 108 9.93 16.92 7.20
N THR A 109 8.92 16.83 8.07
CA THR A 109 7.53 16.60 7.66
C THR A 109 6.77 17.91 7.68
N LEU A 110 6.06 18.23 6.59
CA LEU A 110 5.27 19.45 6.43
C LEU A 110 3.89 19.14 5.82
N TYR A 111 2.99 20.10 5.84
CA TYR A 111 1.82 20.11 4.97
C TYR A 111 2.19 20.66 3.59
N PHE A 112 1.57 20.09 2.57
CA PHE A 112 1.74 20.57 1.20
C PHE A 112 1.26 22.02 1.04
N PRO A 113 2.06 22.91 0.43
CA PRO A 113 1.65 24.27 0.12
C PRO A 113 0.47 24.27 -0.86
N MET A 114 -0.45 25.23 -0.71
CA MET A 114 -1.50 25.43 -1.71
C MET A 114 -0.88 25.77 -3.07
N ASP A 115 -1.42 25.16 -4.14
CA ASP A 115 -0.92 25.31 -5.51
C ASP A 115 -1.34 26.64 -6.16
N VAL A 116 -1.00 27.75 -5.50
CA VAL A 116 -1.31 29.13 -5.91
C VAL A 116 -0.03 29.91 -6.20
N PRO A 117 -0.06 30.89 -7.12
CA PRO A 117 1.15 31.51 -7.68
C PRO A 117 2.00 32.31 -6.68
N TRP A 118 1.47 32.68 -5.51
CA TRP A 118 2.24 33.39 -4.46
C TRP A 118 2.79 32.45 -3.37
N VAL A 119 2.18 31.28 -3.17
CA VAL A 119 2.62 30.32 -2.13
C VAL A 119 3.70 29.40 -2.66
N VAL A 120 3.51 28.82 -3.86
CA VAL A 120 4.46 27.84 -4.43
C VAL A 120 5.88 28.41 -4.55
N PRO A 121 6.10 29.62 -5.12
CA PRO A 121 7.46 30.18 -5.18
C PRO A 121 8.06 30.46 -3.81
N ARG A 122 7.23 30.74 -2.79
CA ARG A 122 7.70 30.91 -1.41
C ARG A 122 8.16 29.59 -0.81
N ALA A 123 7.39 28.52 -0.99
CA ALA A 123 7.75 27.17 -0.56
C ALA A 123 9.04 26.69 -1.23
N LEU A 124 9.14 26.84 -2.56
CA LEU A 124 10.36 26.49 -3.32
C LEU A 124 11.59 27.25 -2.82
N ARG A 125 11.47 28.56 -2.55
CA ARG A 125 12.58 29.36 -1.99
C ARG A 125 12.99 28.93 -0.58
N ARG A 126 12.06 28.45 0.23
CA ARG A 126 12.35 28.04 1.61
C ARG A 126 12.91 26.63 1.71
N ILE A 127 12.39 25.71 0.90
CA ILE A 127 12.80 24.30 0.86
C ILE A 127 14.08 24.12 0.04
N ARG A 128 14.25 24.90 -1.04
CA ARG A 128 15.38 24.81 -1.99
C ARG A 128 15.68 23.37 -2.43
N PRO A 129 14.67 22.61 -2.91
CA PRO A 129 14.84 21.18 -3.16
C PRO A 129 15.84 20.90 -4.28
N ALA A 130 16.57 19.79 -4.18
CA ALA A 130 17.41 19.27 -5.27
C ALA A 130 16.53 18.71 -6.40
N ALA A 131 15.48 17.98 -6.01
CA ALA A 131 14.46 17.42 -6.88
C ALA A 131 13.11 17.39 -6.17
N ILE A 132 12.03 17.33 -6.94
CA ILE A 132 10.67 17.15 -6.45
C ILE A 132 10.15 15.80 -6.92
N VAL A 133 9.63 15.00 -6.00
CA VAL A 133 9.09 13.66 -6.24
C VAL A 133 7.60 13.66 -5.91
N LEU A 134 6.79 13.38 -6.90
CA LEU A 134 5.34 13.31 -6.83
C LEU A 134 4.94 11.83 -6.80
N VAL A 135 4.33 11.36 -5.72
CA VAL A 135 3.94 9.95 -5.58
C VAL A 135 2.57 9.73 -6.23
N GLU A 136 2.46 8.70 -7.06
CA GLU A 136 1.27 8.39 -7.87
C GLU A 136 0.85 9.56 -8.78
N ASN A 137 -0.41 10.00 -8.75
CA ASN A 137 -0.95 10.99 -9.71
C ASN A 137 -1.19 12.36 -9.06
N GLU A 138 -0.10 12.99 -8.60
CA GLU A 138 -0.11 14.30 -7.94
C GLU A 138 0.31 15.43 -8.89
N LEU A 139 -0.51 15.69 -9.92
CA LEU A 139 -0.23 16.75 -10.90
C LEU A 139 -0.64 18.14 -10.39
N TRP A 140 0.33 18.90 -9.86
CA TRP A 140 0.16 20.26 -9.34
C TRP A 140 0.71 21.33 -10.31
N PRO A 141 -0.15 22.00 -11.10
CA PRO A 141 0.28 22.89 -12.18
C PRO A 141 1.25 23.99 -11.78
N ASN A 142 1.02 24.70 -10.67
CA ASN A 142 1.94 25.78 -10.28
C ASN A 142 3.25 25.20 -9.77
N LEU A 143 3.22 24.16 -8.92
CA LEU A 143 4.43 23.48 -8.45
C LEU A 143 5.33 23.05 -9.61
N ILE A 144 4.80 22.24 -10.54
CA ILE A 144 5.55 21.72 -11.70
C ILE A 144 6.15 22.88 -12.50
N ARG A 145 5.37 23.91 -12.77
CA ARG A 145 5.80 25.04 -13.61
C ARG A 145 6.84 25.93 -12.95
N TYR A 146 6.66 26.24 -11.67
CA TYR A 146 7.63 27.06 -10.95
C TYR A 146 8.92 26.28 -10.67
N ALA A 147 8.84 24.97 -10.43
CA ALA A 147 10.00 24.09 -10.33
C ALA A 147 10.78 24.05 -11.66
N ALA A 148 10.09 23.83 -12.79
CA ALA A 148 10.71 23.82 -14.12
C ALA A 148 11.41 25.14 -14.45
N ARG A 149 10.81 26.30 -14.11
CA ARG A 149 11.45 27.62 -14.28
C ARG A 149 12.70 27.84 -13.43
N GLN A 150 12.83 27.12 -12.32
CA GLN A 150 13.99 27.17 -11.43
C GLN A 150 15.00 26.05 -11.74
N GLY A 151 14.79 25.28 -12.81
CA GLY A 151 15.64 24.14 -13.16
C GLY A 151 15.57 22.98 -12.16
N ILE A 152 14.50 22.90 -11.35
CA ILE A 152 14.33 21.84 -10.35
C ILE A 152 13.65 20.65 -11.04
N PRO A 153 14.32 19.48 -11.17
CA PRO A 153 13.72 18.30 -11.78
C PRO A 153 12.53 17.84 -10.95
N THR A 154 11.39 17.65 -11.63
CA THR A 154 10.14 17.16 -11.03
C THR A 154 9.81 15.79 -11.62
N ILE A 155 9.66 14.79 -10.77
CA ILE A 155 9.59 13.38 -11.16
C ILE A 155 8.34 12.77 -10.55
N MET A 156 7.57 12.06 -11.37
CA MET A 156 6.48 11.22 -10.89
C MET A 156 7.02 9.83 -10.60
N ILE A 157 6.77 9.31 -9.39
CA ILE A 157 7.10 7.93 -9.02
C ILE A 157 5.83 7.13 -8.76
N ASN A 158 5.88 5.84 -9.08
CA ASN A 158 4.77 4.90 -8.91
C ASN A 158 3.48 5.43 -9.57
N GLY A 159 3.62 6.15 -10.68
CA GLY A 159 2.56 6.87 -11.37
C GLY A 159 1.45 5.93 -11.84
N ARG A 160 0.20 6.28 -11.51
CA ARG A 160 -0.99 5.51 -11.89
C ARG A 160 -2.11 6.45 -12.32
N ILE A 161 -2.63 6.24 -13.52
CA ILE A 161 -3.77 7.01 -14.02
C ILE A 161 -4.95 6.07 -14.16
N SER A 162 -5.85 6.13 -13.17
CA SER A 162 -7.11 5.41 -13.23
C SER A 162 -7.92 5.83 -14.47
N GLU A 163 -8.79 4.94 -14.95
CA GLU A 163 -9.66 5.24 -16.10
C GLU A 163 -10.56 6.46 -15.83
N HIS A 164 -11.02 6.62 -14.58
CA HIS A 164 -11.78 7.78 -14.17
C HIS A 164 -10.95 9.08 -14.28
N SER A 165 -9.73 9.09 -13.73
CA SER A 165 -8.83 10.24 -13.79
C SER A 165 -8.46 10.57 -15.23
N PHE A 166 -8.18 9.56 -16.06
CA PHE A 166 -7.87 9.71 -17.48
C PHE A 166 -8.99 10.43 -18.24
N ARG A 167 -10.26 10.01 -18.06
CA ARG A 167 -11.40 10.69 -18.69
C ARG A 167 -11.49 12.17 -18.28
N GLY A 168 -11.23 12.48 -17.00
CA GLY A 168 -11.18 13.85 -16.50
C GLY A 168 -10.07 14.67 -17.17
N TYR A 169 -8.83 14.17 -17.14
CA TYR A 169 -7.70 14.85 -17.78
C TYR A 169 -7.84 14.98 -19.29
N ARG A 170 -8.49 14.02 -19.96
CA ARG A 170 -8.75 14.07 -21.40
C ARG A 170 -9.64 15.26 -21.79
N ARG A 171 -10.60 15.66 -20.93
CA ARG A 171 -11.43 16.86 -21.16
C ARG A 171 -10.61 18.14 -21.10
N ILE A 172 -9.58 18.18 -20.26
CA ILE A 172 -8.66 19.31 -20.11
C ILE A 172 -7.31 19.06 -20.80
N ARG A 173 -7.29 18.27 -21.87
CA ARG A 173 -6.06 17.86 -22.57
C ARG A 173 -5.21 19.03 -23.04
N PHE A 174 -5.84 20.17 -23.35
CA PHE A 174 -5.14 21.40 -23.73
C PHE A 174 -4.25 21.96 -22.59
N LEU A 175 -4.59 21.67 -21.33
CA LEU A 175 -3.78 21.98 -20.14
C LEU A 175 -2.70 20.92 -19.94
N THR A 176 -3.06 19.63 -19.96
CA THR A 176 -2.11 18.53 -19.71
C THR A 176 -1.00 18.48 -20.76
N ARG A 177 -1.31 18.70 -22.04
CA ARG A 177 -0.31 18.78 -23.13
C ARG A 177 0.75 19.87 -22.93
N ARG A 178 0.43 20.92 -22.15
CA ARG A 178 1.38 21.99 -21.80
C ARG A 178 2.08 21.73 -20.46
N LEU A 179 1.44 20.96 -19.57
CA LEU A 179 1.96 20.66 -18.24
C LEU A 179 2.94 19.49 -18.24
N LEU A 180 2.53 18.35 -18.80
CA LEU A 180 3.25 17.09 -18.71
C LEU A 180 4.67 17.17 -19.30
N PRO A 181 4.94 17.88 -20.42
CA PRO A 181 6.30 18.05 -20.91
C PRO A 181 7.26 18.77 -19.94
N GLN A 182 6.74 19.49 -18.94
CA GLN A 182 7.54 20.19 -17.93
C GLN A 182 8.01 19.28 -16.78
N LEU A 183 7.45 18.07 -16.64
CA LEU A 183 8.05 17.06 -15.77
C LEU A 183 9.33 16.54 -16.42
N HIS A 184 10.25 16.13 -15.56
CA HIS A 184 11.54 15.59 -15.95
C HIS A 184 11.43 14.09 -16.30
N TRP A 185 10.77 13.30 -15.45
CA TRP A 185 10.53 11.86 -15.68
C TRP A 185 9.19 11.39 -15.11
N PHE A 186 8.63 10.34 -15.72
CA PHE A 186 7.45 9.61 -15.27
C PHE A 186 7.79 8.13 -15.09
N CYS A 187 7.88 7.67 -13.84
CA CYS A 187 7.97 6.25 -13.51
C CYS A 187 6.56 5.73 -13.23
N VAL A 188 6.02 4.87 -14.10
CA VAL A 188 4.63 4.39 -14.03
C VAL A 188 4.52 2.89 -13.70
N GLN A 189 3.36 2.50 -13.17
CA GLN A 189 3.10 1.13 -12.72
C GLN A 189 2.93 0.15 -13.88
N SER A 190 2.26 0.56 -14.96
CA SER A 190 1.93 -0.31 -16.08
C SER A 190 2.07 0.34 -17.46
N ALA A 191 2.10 -0.49 -18.51
CA ALA A 191 2.02 -0.02 -19.89
C ALA A 191 0.71 0.75 -20.15
N GLY A 192 -0.39 0.37 -19.50
CA GLY A 192 -1.66 1.10 -19.59
C GLY A 192 -1.57 2.52 -19.03
N ASP A 193 -0.83 2.73 -17.94
CA ASP A 193 -0.57 4.07 -17.41
C ASP A 193 0.30 4.91 -18.36
N ARG A 194 1.34 4.29 -18.95
CA ARG A 194 2.15 4.92 -19.99
C ARG A 194 1.29 5.38 -21.16
N ASP A 195 0.45 4.50 -21.69
CA ASP A 195 -0.38 4.81 -22.87
C ASP A 195 -1.40 5.93 -22.57
N ARG A 196 -1.95 5.96 -21.35
CA ARG A 196 -2.78 7.08 -20.89
C ARG A 196 -1.99 8.38 -20.80
N LEU A 197 -0.79 8.38 -20.23
CA LEU A 197 0.07 9.57 -20.16
C LEU A 197 0.43 10.10 -21.56
N LEU A 198 0.79 9.22 -22.49
CA LEU A 198 1.06 9.55 -23.89
C LEU A 198 -0.16 10.22 -24.52
N ALA A 199 -1.35 9.65 -24.33
CA ALA A 199 -2.59 10.23 -24.84
C ALA A 199 -2.88 11.63 -24.25
N LEU A 200 -2.51 11.87 -22.98
CA LEU A 200 -2.62 13.17 -22.31
C LEU A 200 -1.55 14.18 -22.72
N GLY A 201 -0.49 13.75 -23.43
CA GLY A 201 0.56 14.61 -23.98
C GLY A 201 1.87 14.62 -23.20
N ALA A 202 2.14 13.60 -22.38
CA ALA A 202 3.48 13.39 -21.85
C ALA A 202 4.43 12.93 -22.98
N PRO A 203 5.69 13.41 -23.03
CA PRO A 203 6.67 12.97 -24.02
C PRO A 203 7.07 11.51 -23.77
N ALA A 204 7.17 10.70 -24.83
CA ALA A 204 7.39 9.26 -24.73
C ALA A 204 8.76 8.92 -24.13
N GLU A 205 9.76 9.69 -24.49
CA GLU A 205 11.14 9.60 -24.03
C GLU A 205 11.31 9.91 -22.53
N LYS A 206 10.27 10.45 -21.88
CA LYS A 206 10.26 10.76 -20.44
C LYS A 206 9.42 9.79 -19.61
N ILE A 207 8.87 8.73 -20.21
CA ILE A 207 8.02 7.76 -19.51
C ILE A 207 8.71 6.41 -19.46
N GLU A 208 8.82 5.85 -18.26
CA GLU A 208 9.34 4.52 -18.03
C GLU A 208 8.34 3.70 -17.21
N VAL A 209 8.11 2.46 -17.63
CA VAL A 209 7.30 1.51 -16.88
C VAL A 209 8.21 0.83 -15.85
N THR A 210 8.27 1.36 -14.64
CA THR A 210 9.08 0.82 -13.55
C THR A 210 8.41 -0.32 -12.80
N GLY A 211 7.09 -0.47 -12.95
CA GLY A 211 6.30 -1.38 -12.14
C GLY A 211 5.74 -0.71 -10.88
N SER A 212 5.00 -1.49 -10.09
CA SER A 212 4.31 -1.01 -8.89
C SER A 212 5.13 -1.33 -7.64
N ALA A 213 5.36 -0.32 -6.80
CA ALA A 213 6.02 -0.47 -5.50
C ALA A 213 5.31 -1.45 -4.55
N LYS A 214 4.05 -1.81 -4.82
CA LYS A 214 3.32 -2.84 -4.06
C LYS A 214 3.97 -4.23 -4.15
N TYR A 215 4.75 -4.50 -5.21
CA TYR A 215 5.50 -5.76 -5.35
C TYR A 215 6.83 -5.74 -4.60
N ASP A 216 7.31 -4.57 -4.15
CA ASP A 216 8.56 -4.40 -3.40
C ASP A 216 8.39 -4.65 -1.90
N ILE A 217 7.61 -5.67 -1.57
CA ILE A 217 7.55 -6.14 -0.20
C ILE A 217 8.81 -6.94 0.12
N GLY A 218 9.49 -6.57 1.22
CA GLY A 218 10.60 -7.35 1.75
C GLY A 218 10.14 -8.77 2.10
N ALA A 219 11.07 -9.72 2.20
CA ALA A 219 10.76 -11.08 2.66
C ALA A 219 10.14 -11.05 4.07
N THR A 220 9.30 -12.05 4.40
CA THR A 220 8.82 -12.19 5.77
C THR A 220 10.04 -12.42 6.66
N PRO A 221 10.24 -11.63 7.75
CA PRO A 221 11.41 -11.82 8.60
C PRO A 221 11.47 -13.28 9.07
N PRO A 222 12.63 -13.97 8.99
CA PRO A 222 12.72 -15.36 9.42
C PRO A 222 12.21 -15.58 10.84
N THR A 223 12.40 -14.58 11.71
CA THR A 223 11.88 -14.55 13.08
C THR A 223 10.35 -14.62 13.14
N SER A 224 9.63 -14.00 12.21
CA SER A 224 8.16 -14.00 12.17
C SER A 224 7.60 -15.36 11.77
N GLU A 225 8.18 -16.03 10.78
CA GLU A 225 7.78 -17.40 10.41
C GLU A 225 8.09 -18.39 11.53
N VAL A 226 9.32 -18.35 12.07
CA VAL A 226 9.73 -19.22 13.18
C VAL A 226 8.78 -19.05 14.36
N ARG A 227 8.43 -17.81 14.71
CA ARG A 227 7.46 -17.53 15.78
C ARG A 227 6.08 -18.10 15.49
N ALA A 228 5.55 -17.89 14.29
CA ALA A 228 4.24 -18.43 13.92
C ALA A 228 4.22 -19.97 13.95
N ARG A 229 5.28 -20.62 13.44
CA ARG A 229 5.45 -22.08 13.52
C ARG A 229 5.57 -22.58 14.95
N ALA A 230 6.28 -21.86 15.82
CA ALA A 230 6.40 -22.20 17.24
C ALA A 230 5.03 -22.12 17.94
N VAL A 231 4.23 -21.09 17.67
CA VAL A 231 2.85 -20.98 18.18
C VAL A 231 2.00 -22.15 17.70
N LEU A 232 2.04 -22.46 16.40
CA LEU A 232 1.31 -23.61 15.83
C LEU A 232 1.75 -24.94 16.46
N ALA A 233 3.05 -25.15 16.63
CA ALA A 233 3.57 -26.35 17.28
C ALA A 233 3.13 -26.46 18.74
N ASN A 234 3.14 -25.34 19.48
CA ASN A 234 2.74 -25.30 20.89
C ASN A 234 1.25 -25.61 21.09
N ILE A 235 0.39 -25.27 20.12
CA ILE A 235 -1.03 -25.67 20.14
C ILE A 235 -1.28 -27.06 19.51
N GLY A 236 -0.22 -27.84 19.25
CA GLY A 236 -0.32 -29.23 18.81
C GLY A 236 -0.38 -29.45 17.30
N VAL A 237 -0.05 -28.45 16.47
CA VAL A 237 0.09 -28.63 15.01
C VAL A 237 1.46 -29.25 14.70
N LYS A 238 1.46 -30.42 14.09
CA LYS A 238 2.68 -31.15 13.72
C LYS A 238 3.11 -30.83 12.29
N THR A 239 4.36 -31.13 11.96
CA THR A 239 4.84 -31.07 10.57
C THR A 239 3.94 -31.90 9.66
N GLY A 240 3.52 -31.31 8.54
CA GLY A 240 2.59 -31.93 7.58
C GLY A 240 1.11 -31.76 7.91
N ASP A 241 0.74 -31.20 9.07
CA ASP A 241 -0.66 -30.83 9.32
C ASP A 241 -1.13 -29.74 8.37
N PRO A 242 -2.31 -29.91 7.73
CA PRO A 242 -2.83 -28.87 6.88
C PRO A 242 -3.16 -27.63 7.72
N VAL A 243 -2.68 -26.48 7.24
CA VAL A 243 -2.91 -25.16 7.84
C VAL A 243 -3.57 -24.28 6.79
N LEU A 244 -4.83 -23.93 7.04
CA LEU A 244 -5.59 -22.97 6.25
C LEU A 244 -5.57 -21.63 6.97
N VAL A 245 -5.08 -20.59 6.32
CA VAL A 245 -5.07 -19.22 6.87
C VAL A 245 -6.10 -18.38 6.15
N GLY A 246 -7.10 -17.87 6.88
CA GLY A 246 -7.94 -16.77 6.47
C GLY A 246 -7.29 -15.46 6.89
N GLY A 247 -6.62 -14.78 5.96
CA GLY A 247 -5.83 -13.58 6.24
C GLY A 247 -6.60 -12.29 5.95
N SER A 248 -6.63 -11.38 6.92
CA SER A 248 -7.36 -10.10 6.83
C SER A 248 -8.84 -10.29 6.49
N THR A 249 -9.52 -11.23 7.15
CA THR A 249 -10.93 -11.57 6.92
C THR A 249 -11.88 -10.45 7.35
N TRP A 250 -13.07 -10.46 6.74
CA TRP A 250 -14.17 -9.54 6.99
C TRP A 250 -15.47 -10.29 7.30
N SER A 251 -16.47 -9.54 7.76
CA SER A 251 -17.77 -10.08 8.18
C SER A 251 -18.38 -10.99 7.13
N GLY A 252 -18.82 -12.18 7.57
CA GLY A 252 -19.32 -13.27 6.74
C GLY A 252 -18.24 -14.20 6.17
N GLU A 253 -17.00 -13.75 5.98
CA GLU A 253 -15.93 -14.64 5.49
C GLU A 253 -15.46 -15.59 6.58
N GLU A 254 -15.46 -15.12 7.84
CA GLU A 254 -15.12 -15.98 8.98
C GLU A 254 -16.11 -17.15 9.10
N ASP A 255 -17.41 -16.87 8.97
CA ASP A 255 -18.46 -17.89 8.96
C ASP A 255 -18.27 -18.92 7.85
N VAL A 256 -18.02 -18.45 6.62
CA VAL A 256 -17.76 -19.33 5.47
C VAL A 256 -16.54 -20.22 5.73
N LEU A 257 -15.44 -19.67 6.23
CA LEU A 257 -14.23 -20.44 6.51
C LEU A 257 -14.43 -21.46 7.65
N LEU A 258 -15.23 -21.12 8.66
CA LEU A 258 -15.58 -22.05 9.73
C LEU A 258 -16.42 -23.22 9.20
N ASP A 259 -17.43 -22.94 8.37
CA ASP A 259 -18.28 -23.96 7.74
C ASP A 259 -17.45 -24.89 6.84
N ILE A 260 -16.52 -24.32 6.07
CA ILE A 260 -15.59 -25.07 5.24
C ILE A 260 -14.69 -25.94 6.11
N ALA A 261 -14.08 -25.39 7.17
CA ALA A 261 -13.20 -26.15 8.06
C ALA A 261 -13.92 -27.33 8.71
N GLN A 262 -15.17 -27.16 9.15
CA GLN A 262 -15.98 -28.23 9.73
C GLN A 262 -16.21 -29.37 8.72
N LYS A 263 -16.54 -29.05 7.46
CA LYS A 263 -16.74 -30.07 6.41
C LYS A 263 -15.44 -30.75 5.98
N VAL A 264 -14.37 -29.97 5.81
CA VAL A 264 -13.05 -30.46 5.37
C VAL A 264 -12.44 -31.42 6.39
N ARG A 265 -12.75 -31.25 7.68
CA ARG A 265 -12.25 -32.13 8.75
C ARG A 265 -12.68 -33.58 8.63
N ALA A 266 -13.75 -33.89 7.90
CA ALA A 266 -14.13 -35.27 7.60
C ALA A 266 -13.02 -36.02 6.82
N SER A 267 -12.30 -35.34 5.93
CA SER A 267 -11.17 -35.91 5.17
C SER A 267 -9.80 -35.50 5.71
N HIS A 268 -9.71 -34.35 6.40
CA HIS A 268 -8.48 -33.82 6.97
C HIS A 268 -8.68 -33.53 8.48
N PRO A 269 -8.78 -34.57 9.33
CA PRO A 269 -9.15 -34.41 10.74
C PRO A 269 -8.14 -33.57 11.54
N ARG A 270 -6.91 -33.43 11.02
CA ARG A 270 -5.86 -32.62 11.64
C ARG A 270 -5.75 -31.20 11.06
N LEU A 271 -6.73 -30.72 10.29
CA LEU A 271 -6.77 -29.33 9.81
C LEU A 271 -6.76 -28.32 10.97
N MET A 272 -5.80 -27.39 10.90
CA MET A 272 -5.78 -26.17 11.70
C MET A 272 -6.30 -25.00 10.86
N LEU A 273 -7.37 -24.36 11.33
CA LEU A 273 -7.85 -23.09 10.79
C LEU A 273 -7.23 -21.94 11.56
N VAL A 274 -6.50 -21.06 10.89
CA VAL A 274 -5.98 -19.81 11.46
C VAL A 274 -6.80 -18.66 10.88
N LEU A 275 -7.52 -17.93 11.73
CA LEU A 275 -8.29 -16.76 11.33
C LEU A 275 -7.58 -15.49 11.80
N VAL A 276 -7.36 -14.56 10.87
CA VAL A 276 -6.76 -13.26 11.17
C VAL A 276 -7.72 -12.17 10.69
N PRO A 277 -8.69 -11.73 11.53
CA PRO A 277 -9.61 -10.66 11.16
C PRO A 277 -8.87 -9.36 10.85
N ARG A 278 -9.35 -8.59 9.85
CA ARG A 278 -8.76 -7.29 9.52
C ARG A 278 -8.85 -6.28 10.67
N HIS A 279 -9.93 -6.42 11.44
CA HIS A 279 -10.36 -5.58 12.55
C HIS A 279 -10.37 -6.42 13.82
N ALA A 280 -9.30 -6.32 14.61
CA ALA A 280 -9.14 -7.11 15.84
C ALA A 280 -10.25 -6.83 16.87
N GLU A 281 -10.88 -5.66 16.80
CA GLU A 281 -12.07 -5.29 17.58
C GLU A 281 -13.26 -6.23 17.36
N ARG A 282 -13.33 -6.96 16.23
CA ARG A 282 -14.37 -7.98 15.95
C ARG A 282 -14.12 -9.33 16.60
N ARG A 283 -13.13 -9.43 17.50
CA ARG A 283 -12.77 -10.68 18.20
C ARG A 283 -13.95 -11.41 18.80
N GLU A 284 -14.86 -10.71 19.49
CA GLU A 284 -15.97 -11.34 20.20
C GLU A 284 -17.02 -11.89 19.22
N ASP A 285 -17.28 -11.19 18.11
CA ASP A 285 -18.19 -11.67 17.06
C ASP A 285 -17.67 -12.98 16.45
N VAL A 286 -16.37 -13.02 16.13
CA VAL A 286 -15.75 -14.22 15.54
C VAL A 286 -15.71 -15.37 16.55
N LEU A 287 -15.44 -15.10 17.83
CA LEU A 287 -15.52 -16.12 18.88
C LEU A 287 -16.94 -16.67 19.05
N ALA A 288 -17.96 -15.83 18.99
CA ALA A 288 -19.34 -16.26 19.03
C ALA A 288 -19.66 -17.19 17.85
N ALA A 289 -19.23 -16.84 16.63
CA ALA A 289 -19.41 -17.66 15.44
C ALA A 289 -18.70 -19.03 15.53
N ILE A 290 -17.51 -19.08 16.15
CA ILE A 290 -16.78 -20.33 16.43
C ILE A 290 -17.59 -21.19 17.43
N ARG A 291 -18.03 -20.60 18.56
CA ARG A 291 -18.76 -21.33 19.61
C ARG A 291 -20.09 -21.88 19.12
N GLN A 292 -20.80 -21.15 18.28
CA GLN A 292 -22.07 -21.61 17.68
C GLN A 292 -21.92 -22.89 16.86
N ARG A 293 -20.72 -23.15 16.32
CA ARG A 293 -20.40 -24.37 15.56
C ARG A 293 -19.80 -25.48 16.43
N GLY A 294 -19.76 -25.28 17.76
CA GLY A 294 -19.17 -26.23 18.69
C GLY A 294 -17.65 -26.40 18.53
N MET A 295 -16.98 -25.45 17.88
CA MET A 295 -15.54 -25.47 17.68
C MET A 295 -14.81 -24.85 18.87
N SER A 296 -13.66 -25.40 19.20
CA SER A 296 -12.73 -24.85 20.19
C SER A 296 -11.76 -23.85 19.55
N ALA A 297 -11.42 -22.78 20.28
CA ALA A 297 -10.50 -21.77 19.79
C ALA A 297 -9.50 -21.30 20.85
N ILE A 298 -8.30 -20.93 20.38
CA ILE A 298 -7.32 -20.19 21.15
C ILE A 298 -7.17 -18.79 20.56
N LEU A 299 -7.14 -17.77 21.41
CA LEU A 299 -6.84 -16.41 21.02
C LEU A 299 -5.35 -16.18 21.13
N ARG A 300 -4.77 -15.61 20.08
CA ARG A 300 -3.34 -15.30 20.04
C ARG A 300 -2.92 -14.34 21.16
N SER A 301 -3.74 -13.34 21.46
CA SER A 301 -3.49 -12.36 22.53
C SER A 301 -3.45 -12.96 23.94
N GLN A 302 -4.09 -14.10 24.15
CA GLN A 302 -4.18 -14.80 25.44
C GLN A 302 -3.22 -16.00 25.52
N PHE A 303 -2.46 -16.25 24.46
CA PHE A 303 -1.54 -17.38 24.37
C PHE A 303 -0.11 -16.87 24.11
N PRO A 304 0.59 -16.32 25.12
CA PRO A 304 1.94 -15.80 24.95
C PRO A 304 2.92 -16.90 24.47
N ASP A 305 4.08 -16.48 23.96
CA ASP A 305 5.04 -17.40 23.29
C ASP A 305 5.55 -18.53 24.21
N HIS A 306 5.52 -18.32 25.53
CA HIS A 306 5.92 -19.31 26.54
C HIS A 306 4.72 -19.93 27.29
N ALA A 307 3.49 -19.75 26.79
CA ALA A 307 2.33 -20.39 27.39
C ALA A 307 2.49 -21.92 27.37
N PRO A 308 2.06 -22.64 28.41
CA PRO A 308 2.03 -24.10 28.36
C PRO A 308 1.11 -24.57 27.22
N PRO A 309 1.40 -25.72 26.60
CA PRO A 309 0.51 -26.32 25.61
C PRO A 309 -0.92 -26.47 26.17
N PRO A 310 -1.96 -26.23 25.37
CA PRO A 310 -3.33 -26.43 25.82
C PRO A 310 -3.60 -27.91 26.10
N VAL A 311 -4.52 -28.19 27.02
CA VAL A 311 -4.92 -29.56 27.39
C VAL A 311 -5.47 -30.33 26.19
N GLN A 312 -6.16 -29.63 25.29
CA GLN A 312 -6.68 -30.17 24.04
C GLN A 312 -6.26 -29.29 22.87
N ARG A 313 -5.99 -29.93 21.73
CA ARG A 313 -5.68 -29.23 20.49
C ARG A 313 -6.92 -28.44 20.03
N PRO A 314 -6.81 -27.11 19.83
CA PRO A 314 -7.96 -26.32 19.40
C PRO A 314 -8.27 -26.56 17.92
N ASP A 315 -9.48 -26.17 17.52
CA ASP A 315 -9.91 -26.24 16.13
C ASP A 315 -9.52 -25.00 15.34
N VAL A 316 -9.50 -23.86 16.02
CA VAL A 316 -9.22 -22.55 15.44
C VAL A 316 -8.16 -21.82 16.26
N LEU A 317 -7.19 -21.23 15.58
CA LEU A 317 -6.33 -20.18 16.14
C LEU A 317 -6.86 -18.82 15.65
N LEU A 318 -7.41 -18.02 16.56
CA LEU A 318 -7.84 -16.66 16.28
C LEU A 318 -6.70 -15.68 16.57
N VAL A 319 -6.12 -15.11 15.51
CA VAL A 319 -5.04 -14.13 15.61
C VAL A 319 -5.65 -12.74 15.73
N ASP A 320 -5.92 -12.34 16.97
CA ASP A 320 -6.49 -11.04 17.34
C ASP A 320 -5.41 -9.99 17.69
N THR A 321 -4.18 -10.22 17.23
CA THR A 321 -3.02 -9.34 17.41
C THR A 321 -2.59 -8.72 16.08
N THR A 322 -1.91 -7.57 16.14
CA THR A 322 -1.43 -6.87 14.95
C THR A 322 0.02 -7.25 14.60
N GLY A 323 0.34 -7.29 13.31
CA GLY A 323 1.72 -7.50 12.84
C GLY A 323 2.19 -8.96 12.72
N GLU A 324 1.36 -9.95 13.06
CA GLU A 324 1.75 -11.37 13.01
C GLU A 324 1.30 -12.11 11.73
N LEU A 325 0.41 -11.51 10.94
CA LEU A 325 -0.21 -12.12 9.75
C LEU A 325 0.80 -12.74 8.78
N ARG A 326 1.90 -12.03 8.48
CA ARG A 326 2.92 -12.51 7.55
C ARG A 326 3.60 -13.79 8.00
N GLY A 327 3.86 -13.94 9.30
CA GLY A 327 4.39 -15.18 9.86
C GLY A 327 3.43 -16.35 9.66
N PHE A 328 2.13 -16.13 9.87
CA PHE A 328 1.11 -17.14 9.63
C PHE A 328 0.93 -17.47 8.15
N TYR A 329 1.02 -16.50 7.23
CA TYR A 329 1.09 -16.78 5.80
C TYR A 329 2.28 -17.70 5.48
N ALA A 330 3.48 -17.38 5.95
CA ALA A 330 4.67 -18.21 5.74
C ALA A 330 4.54 -19.63 6.33
N ALA A 331 3.74 -19.82 7.39
CA ALA A 331 3.45 -21.13 7.97
C ALA A 331 2.30 -21.89 7.27
N ALA A 332 1.53 -21.24 6.39
CA ALA A 332 0.33 -21.81 5.77
C ALA A 332 0.63 -22.87 4.71
N HIS A 333 -0.35 -23.77 4.53
CA HIS A 333 -0.45 -24.65 3.36
C HIS A 333 -1.36 -24.05 2.28
N VAL A 334 -2.45 -23.38 2.69
CA VAL A 334 -3.36 -22.66 1.80
C VAL A 334 -3.73 -21.33 2.45
N VAL A 335 -3.78 -20.26 1.66
CA VAL A 335 -4.14 -18.92 2.14
C VAL A 335 -5.38 -18.42 1.41
N PHE A 336 -6.42 -18.08 2.15
CA PHE A 336 -7.53 -17.26 1.67
C PHE A 336 -7.29 -15.79 2.06
N VAL A 337 -7.30 -14.88 1.09
CA VAL A 337 -7.12 -13.45 1.34
C VAL A 337 -8.49 -12.78 1.41
N GLY A 338 -8.79 -12.21 2.57
CA GLY A 338 -10.11 -11.68 2.90
C GLY A 338 -10.50 -10.38 2.20
N LYS A 339 -11.69 -9.90 2.59
CA LYS A 339 -12.49 -8.84 1.95
C LYS A 339 -12.88 -9.15 0.50
N SER A 340 -12.58 -10.34 0.01
CA SER A 340 -12.67 -10.70 -1.40
C SER A 340 -13.91 -11.53 -1.71
N LEU A 341 -14.59 -12.11 -0.71
CA LEU A 341 -15.75 -12.98 -0.92
C LEU A 341 -17.09 -12.31 -0.59
N THR A 342 -17.23 -11.75 0.61
CA THR A 342 -18.51 -11.20 1.10
C THR A 342 -18.59 -9.68 1.07
N GLN A 343 -17.46 -9.03 0.75
CA GLN A 343 -17.31 -7.57 0.74
C GLN A 343 -16.84 -7.11 -0.64
N VAL A 344 -16.83 -5.80 -0.87
CA VAL A 344 -16.32 -5.21 -2.12
C VAL A 344 -14.86 -4.79 -1.98
N GLY A 345 -14.04 -5.27 -2.92
CA GLY A 345 -12.58 -5.08 -3.01
C GLY A 345 -11.79 -5.86 -1.96
N GLY A 346 -10.77 -6.60 -2.38
CA GLY A 346 -9.99 -7.51 -1.53
C GLY A 346 -8.87 -6.87 -0.70
N GLN A 347 -8.10 -7.74 -0.04
CA GLN A 347 -6.85 -7.40 0.67
C GLN A 347 -5.62 -7.78 -0.17
N ASN A 348 -4.42 -7.49 0.33
CA ASN A 348 -3.17 -7.64 -0.42
C ASN A 348 -2.78 -9.12 -0.65
N PRO A 349 -2.83 -9.65 -1.89
CA PRO A 349 -2.44 -11.03 -2.16
C PRO A 349 -0.92 -11.22 -2.34
N ILE A 350 -0.16 -10.12 -2.43
CA ILE A 350 1.28 -10.15 -2.73
C ILE A 350 2.06 -10.75 -1.56
N GLU A 351 1.65 -10.49 -0.31
CA GLU A 351 2.32 -11.01 0.89
C GLU A 351 2.41 -12.55 0.91
N PRO A 352 1.31 -13.31 0.85
CA PRO A 352 1.39 -14.77 0.80
C PRO A 352 2.02 -15.27 -0.51
N ALA A 353 1.82 -14.56 -1.64
CA ALA A 353 2.42 -14.93 -2.91
C ALA A 353 3.96 -14.86 -2.88
N LYS A 354 4.54 -13.84 -2.23
CA LYS A 354 5.98 -13.67 -2.07
C LYS A 354 6.61 -14.84 -1.32
N ASP A 355 5.92 -15.35 -0.32
CA ASP A 355 6.34 -16.52 0.48
C ASP A 355 5.99 -17.86 -0.21
N GLY A 356 5.62 -17.82 -1.50
CA GLY A 356 5.34 -19.00 -2.32
C GLY A 356 4.12 -19.78 -1.87
N LYS A 357 3.11 -19.11 -1.30
CA LYS A 357 1.92 -19.78 -0.78
C LYS A 357 0.80 -19.88 -1.83
N PRO A 358 0.04 -20.98 -1.84
CA PRO A 358 -1.18 -21.09 -2.63
C PRO A 358 -2.19 -20.03 -2.17
N VAL A 359 -2.46 -19.04 -3.04
CA VAL A 359 -3.40 -17.95 -2.75
C VAL A 359 -4.76 -18.25 -3.37
N VAL A 360 -5.81 -18.11 -2.56
CA VAL A 360 -7.21 -18.15 -2.96
C VAL A 360 -7.87 -16.82 -2.62
N VAL A 361 -8.67 -16.28 -3.54
CA VAL A 361 -9.42 -15.02 -3.37
C VAL A 361 -10.84 -15.22 -3.87
N GLY A 362 -11.81 -14.49 -3.33
CA GLY A 362 -13.16 -14.41 -3.87
C GLY A 362 -13.26 -13.50 -5.12
N PRO A 363 -14.48 -13.23 -5.61
CA PRO A 363 -14.68 -12.50 -6.85
C PRO A 363 -14.32 -11.00 -6.75
N HIS A 364 -14.24 -10.46 -5.53
CA HIS A 364 -14.11 -9.02 -5.31
C HIS A 364 -12.66 -8.58 -5.12
N MET A 365 -12.00 -8.22 -6.22
CA MET A 365 -10.61 -7.71 -6.24
C MET A 365 -10.47 -6.37 -6.98
N GLU A 366 -11.57 -5.61 -7.08
CA GLU A 366 -11.73 -4.42 -7.94
C GLU A 366 -10.82 -3.24 -7.53
N ASN A 367 -10.40 -3.19 -6.27
CA ASN A 367 -9.42 -2.22 -5.76
C ASN A 367 -7.98 -2.51 -6.21
N PHE A 368 -7.73 -3.70 -6.74
CA PHE A 368 -6.43 -4.19 -7.21
C PHE A 368 -6.48 -4.67 -8.67
N PRO A 369 -6.93 -3.84 -9.64
CA PRO A 369 -7.21 -4.32 -11.00
C PRO A 369 -5.95 -4.79 -11.74
N GLU A 370 -4.81 -4.15 -11.52
CA GLU A 370 -3.53 -4.55 -12.15
C GLU A 370 -2.96 -5.82 -11.53
N ILE A 371 -2.99 -5.92 -10.21
CA ILE A 371 -2.57 -7.14 -9.49
C ILE A 371 -3.50 -8.30 -9.89
N THR A 372 -4.81 -8.06 -10.00
CA THR A 372 -5.78 -9.07 -10.44
C THR A 372 -5.42 -9.61 -11.83
N ARG A 373 -5.13 -8.71 -12.78
CA ARG A 373 -4.69 -9.09 -14.12
C ARG A 373 -3.37 -9.86 -14.09
N ASP A 374 -2.36 -9.33 -13.40
CA ASP A 374 -1.05 -9.95 -13.26
C ASP A 374 -1.13 -11.38 -12.70
N PHE A 375 -1.96 -11.59 -11.66
CA PHE A 375 -2.16 -12.90 -11.04
C PHE A 375 -2.98 -13.85 -11.90
N GLN A 376 -4.00 -13.36 -12.61
CA GLN A 376 -4.78 -14.15 -13.57
C GLN A 376 -3.89 -14.62 -14.74
N ASP A 377 -3.16 -13.70 -15.37
CA ASP A 377 -2.28 -13.99 -16.51
C ASP A 377 -1.17 -14.99 -16.14
N ALA A 378 -0.61 -14.85 -14.94
CA ALA A 378 0.42 -15.77 -14.43
C ALA A 378 -0.15 -17.07 -13.83
N ARG A 379 -1.49 -17.22 -13.75
CA ARG A 379 -2.16 -18.31 -13.03
C ARG A 379 -1.63 -18.50 -11.59
N ALA A 380 -1.29 -17.38 -10.95
CA ALA A 380 -0.60 -17.30 -9.66
C ALA A 380 -1.53 -17.38 -8.43
N TRP A 381 -2.84 -17.48 -8.65
CA TRP A 381 -3.83 -17.69 -7.59
C TRP A 381 -5.03 -18.50 -8.11
N ARG A 382 -5.99 -18.78 -7.23
CA ARG A 382 -7.34 -19.22 -7.58
C ARG A 382 -8.34 -18.15 -7.18
N GLN A 383 -9.12 -17.66 -8.14
CA GLN A 383 -10.23 -16.76 -7.89
C GLN A 383 -11.52 -17.58 -7.95
N VAL A 384 -12.26 -17.60 -6.84
CA VAL A 384 -13.53 -18.36 -6.70
C VAL A 384 -14.72 -17.41 -6.78
N ARG A 385 -15.88 -17.91 -7.19
CA ARG A 385 -17.11 -17.12 -7.35
C ARG A 385 -17.93 -17.02 -6.07
N ASP A 386 -17.91 -18.07 -5.26
CA ASP A 386 -18.74 -18.18 -4.05
C ASP A 386 -18.13 -19.13 -3.00
N ALA A 387 -18.85 -19.31 -1.89
CA ALA A 387 -18.43 -20.17 -0.79
C ALA A 387 -18.36 -21.67 -1.17
N ALA A 388 -19.19 -22.13 -2.11
CA ALA A 388 -19.17 -23.53 -2.53
C ALA A 388 -17.92 -23.82 -3.35
N GLU A 389 -17.59 -22.96 -4.32
CA GLU A 389 -16.35 -23.07 -5.09
C GLU A 389 -15.11 -22.87 -4.21
N LEU A 390 -15.18 -21.99 -3.19
CA LEU A 390 -14.12 -21.87 -2.19
C LEU A 390 -13.86 -23.20 -1.47
N GLN A 391 -14.92 -23.89 -1.04
CA GLN A 391 -14.82 -25.19 -0.39
C GLN A 391 -14.15 -26.22 -1.29
N GLU A 392 -14.58 -26.31 -2.56
CA GLU A 392 -14.01 -27.25 -3.54
C GLU A 392 -12.54 -26.98 -3.80
N VAL A 393 -12.16 -25.72 -4.00
CA VAL A 393 -10.76 -25.32 -4.23
C VAL A 393 -9.90 -25.60 -3.01
N ILE A 394 -10.39 -25.33 -1.79
CA ILE A 394 -9.67 -25.64 -0.56
C ILE A 394 -9.47 -27.15 -0.43
N LEU A 395 -10.51 -27.96 -0.63
CA LEU A 395 -10.41 -29.43 -0.57
C LEU A 395 -9.38 -29.96 -1.58
N ARG A 396 -9.44 -29.51 -2.83
CA ARG A 396 -8.48 -29.90 -3.87
C ARG A 396 -7.06 -29.50 -3.50
N LEU A 397 -6.86 -28.24 -3.10
CA LEU A 397 -5.55 -27.75 -2.70
C LEU A 397 -5.02 -28.45 -1.45
N LEU A 398 -5.85 -28.91 -0.52
CA LEU A 398 -5.38 -29.68 0.65
C LEU A 398 -5.01 -31.13 0.29
N GLY A 399 -5.70 -31.73 -0.67
CA GLY A 399 -5.40 -33.08 -1.16
C GLY A 399 -4.23 -33.17 -2.15
N ASP A 400 -3.90 -32.08 -2.86
CA ASP A 400 -2.89 -32.09 -3.93
C ASP A 400 -1.67 -31.21 -3.58
N CYS A 401 -0.58 -31.85 -3.14
CA CYS A 401 0.66 -31.14 -2.79
C CYS A 401 1.39 -30.56 -4.00
N GLU A 402 1.26 -31.18 -5.18
CA GLU A 402 1.88 -30.70 -6.42
C GLU A 402 1.17 -29.46 -6.94
N GLU A 403 -0.17 -29.43 -6.91
CA GLU A 403 -0.93 -28.24 -7.27
C GLU A 403 -0.59 -27.08 -6.34
N ARG A 404 -0.47 -27.31 -5.03
CA ARG A 404 -0.02 -26.28 -4.08
C ARG A 404 1.36 -25.76 -4.45
N ALA A 405 2.33 -26.64 -4.65
CA ALA A 405 3.70 -26.25 -4.98
C ALA A 405 3.77 -25.45 -6.29
N ARG A 406 3.04 -25.89 -7.33
CA ARG A 406 2.95 -25.20 -8.61
C ARG A 406 2.31 -23.82 -8.48
N LEU A 407 1.19 -23.72 -7.74
CA LEU A 407 0.49 -22.44 -7.55
C LEU A 407 1.33 -21.46 -6.75
N GLY A 408 1.93 -21.93 -5.66
CA GLY A 408 2.85 -21.14 -4.83
C GLY A 408 4.09 -20.67 -5.59
N LYS A 409 4.69 -21.54 -6.40
CA LYS A 409 5.83 -21.19 -7.26
C LYS A 409 5.46 -20.11 -8.27
N ALA A 410 4.34 -20.26 -8.97
CA ALA A 410 3.86 -19.25 -9.92
C ALA A 410 3.61 -17.89 -9.24
N ALA A 411 3.08 -17.90 -8.02
CA ALA A 411 2.88 -16.71 -7.21
C ALA A 411 4.21 -16.03 -6.84
N ALA A 412 5.18 -16.79 -6.33
CA ALA A 412 6.49 -16.26 -5.98
C ALA A 412 7.26 -15.72 -7.19
N GLU A 413 7.23 -16.44 -8.31
CA GLU A 413 7.86 -16.02 -9.58
C GLU A 413 7.24 -14.74 -10.15
N LEU A 414 5.91 -14.60 -10.07
CA LEU A 414 5.23 -13.36 -10.45
C LEU A 414 5.74 -12.19 -9.61
N VAL A 415 5.75 -12.34 -8.28
CA VAL A 415 6.20 -11.27 -7.38
C VAL A 415 7.67 -10.95 -7.60
N ALA A 416 8.53 -11.95 -7.77
CA ALA A 416 9.95 -11.75 -8.04
C ALA A 416 10.19 -11.00 -9.37
N ARG A 417 9.44 -11.34 -10.43
CA ARG A 417 9.51 -10.68 -11.74
C ARG A 417 9.04 -9.22 -11.71
N LYS A 418 8.07 -8.91 -10.84
CA LYS A 418 7.46 -7.57 -10.72
C LYS A 418 8.13 -6.67 -9.68
N ALA A 419 9.00 -7.23 -8.84
CA ALA A 419 9.79 -6.49 -7.87
C ALA A 419 10.92 -5.69 -8.53
N GLY A 420 11.52 -4.77 -7.78
CA GLY A 420 12.55 -3.84 -8.21
C GLY A 420 12.03 -2.46 -8.62
N ALA A 421 10.73 -2.18 -8.48
CA ALA A 421 10.16 -0.90 -8.94
C ALA A 421 10.71 0.29 -8.15
N THR A 422 10.73 0.21 -6.82
CA THR A 422 11.30 1.22 -5.92
C THR A 422 12.76 1.48 -6.21
N ARG A 423 13.54 0.42 -6.46
CA ARG A 423 14.94 0.54 -6.88
C ARG A 423 15.07 1.26 -8.22
N GLY A 424 14.28 0.90 -9.22
CA GLY A 424 14.28 1.56 -10.53
C GLY A 424 13.95 3.05 -10.41
N MET A 425 12.90 3.38 -9.66
CA MET A 425 12.50 4.77 -9.39
C MET A 425 13.62 5.55 -8.67
N ALA A 426 14.24 4.97 -7.65
CA ALA A 426 15.35 5.60 -6.92
C ALA A 426 16.54 5.87 -7.84
N LEU A 427 16.92 4.91 -8.70
CA LEU A 427 17.98 5.10 -9.70
C LEU A 427 17.66 6.25 -10.65
N ARG A 428 16.43 6.34 -11.16
CA ARG A 428 16.02 7.47 -12.02
C ARG A 428 16.11 8.81 -11.31
N VAL A 429 15.69 8.88 -10.05
CA VAL A 429 15.85 10.13 -9.27
C VAL A 429 17.33 10.47 -9.08
N LEU A 430 18.18 9.49 -8.81
CA LEU A 430 19.62 9.71 -8.70
C LEU A 430 20.27 10.15 -10.02
N GLU A 431 19.80 9.64 -11.16
CA GLU A 431 20.27 10.04 -12.51
C GLU A 431 19.78 11.44 -12.90
N SER A 432 18.54 11.78 -12.53
CA SER A 432 17.91 13.07 -12.87
C SER A 432 18.39 14.26 -12.05
N SER A 433 19.06 14.00 -10.92
CA SER A 433 19.71 15.02 -10.12
C SER A 433 21.18 15.00 -10.60
N VAL A 434 21.71 15.99 -11.32
CA VAL A 434 22.07 17.33 -10.83
C VAL A 434 22.60 17.30 -9.38
N TRP A 435 23.49 16.34 -9.10
CA TRP A 435 24.26 16.24 -7.84
C TRP A 435 25.58 17.04 -7.89
N GLU A 436 25.79 17.84 -8.93
CA GLU A 436 26.87 18.84 -9.04
C GLU A 436 26.41 20.22 -8.54
#